data_AF-A0A6B1GG09-F1
#
_entry.id   AF-A0A6B1GG09-F1
#
_cell.length_a   1.000
_cell.length_b   1.000
_cell.length_c   1.000
_cell.angle_alpha   90.00
_cell.angle_beta   90.00
_cell.angle_gamma   90.00
#
_symmetry.space_group_name_H-M   'P 1'
#
loop_
_entity.id
_entity.type
_entity.pdbx_description
1 polymer ?
#
loop_
_entity_poly.entity_id
_entity_poly.type
_entity_poly.pdbx_seq_one_letter_code
_entity_poly.pdbx_strand_id
1 'polypeptide(L)'
;MTPSARIKVEETPARRLLTPTGGYLSAFSHTLNPYAGCAFGDRGCGVYCYVAESPIGRFAERPWGRWLRVKTNAAEALRRELERRPRLEDVRIFMSSATDPYQPAESRYRITRSILEVFREFPVGLLLLQTRSPLVERDLDLLAGLPFAWLSMTVETDDDEVRRALTPTCPSTERRFAAMRRARSHGIAVQAAISPVLPHDRERFAALIGGAADRVVVDTFTGDGASGRRTAARPLPARFTDLGYGDWRDERSARALYEELRSRMGAGRVGWSVEGFNELARPVVAGV
;
A
#
# COMPACT_ATOMS: atom_id res chain seq x y z
N MET A 1 4.16 14.43 28.07
CA MET A 1 3.55 13.65 26.98
C MET A 1 2.03 13.80 27.06
N THR A 2 1.41 14.54 26.15
CA THR A 2 -0.05 14.65 26.09
C THR A 2 -0.65 13.28 25.79
N PRO A 3 -1.67 12.81 26.54
CA PRO A 3 -2.35 11.56 26.25
C PRO A 3 -2.75 11.54 24.77
N SER A 4 -2.36 10.49 24.05
CA SER A 4 -2.70 10.36 22.63
C SER A 4 -4.22 10.36 22.51
N ALA A 5 -4.80 11.43 21.98
CA ALA A 5 -6.23 11.50 21.72
C ALA A 5 -6.64 10.26 20.90
N ARG A 6 -7.63 9.51 21.40
CA ARG A 6 -8.15 8.33 20.72
C ARG A 6 -8.61 8.73 19.31
N ILE A 7 -8.32 7.90 18.31
CA ILE A 7 -8.80 8.09 16.95
C ILE A 7 -10.34 8.15 16.95
N LYS A 8 -10.94 9.14 16.29
CA LYS A 8 -12.40 9.19 16.13
C LYS A 8 -12.79 8.16 15.07
N VAL A 9 -13.62 7.20 15.45
CA VAL A 9 -14.17 6.19 14.53
C VAL A 9 -15.63 6.52 14.29
N GLU A 10 -16.01 6.61 13.02
CA GLU A 10 -17.37 6.80 12.56
C GLU A 10 -17.74 5.63 11.64
N GLU A 11 -18.95 5.11 11.78
CA GLU A 11 -19.49 4.12 10.87
C GLU A 11 -20.35 4.83 9.82
N THR A 12 -20.13 4.56 8.54
CA THR A 12 -20.82 5.26 7.47
C THR A 12 -21.05 4.31 6.30
N PRO A 13 -22.27 4.21 5.75
CA PRO A 13 -22.48 3.43 4.54
C PRO A 13 -21.74 4.07 3.36
N ALA A 14 -21.07 3.24 2.58
CA ALA A 14 -20.50 3.60 1.30
C ALA A 14 -21.60 3.67 0.24
N ARG A 15 -21.65 4.81 -0.49
CA ARG A 15 -22.45 4.94 -1.72
C ARG A 15 -21.87 4.14 -2.88
N ARG A 16 -20.54 4.04 -2.91
CA ARG A 16 -19.75 3.29 -3.90
C ARG A 16 -18.47 2.79 -3.23
N LEU A 17 -17.97 1.64 -3.66
CA LEU A 17 -16.70 1.09 -3.22
C LEU A 17 -15.64 1.16 -4.32
N LEU A 18 -16.03 1.00 -5.59
CA LEU A 18 -15.11 1.11 -6.74
C LEU A 18 -15.07 2.55 -7.26
N THR A 19 -13.90 3.18 -7.25
CA THR A 19 -13.68 4.53 -7.79
C THR A 19 -12.76 4.47 -9.01
N PRO A 20 -13.20 4.92 -10.21
CA PRO A 20 -12.35 5.02 -11.39
C PRO A 20 -11.07 5.76 -11.08
N THR A 21 -9.97 5.31 -11.67
CA THR A 21 -8.65 5.88 -11.40
C THR A 21 -7.91 6.22 -12.69
N GLY A 22 -6.79 6.91 -12.53
CA GLY A 22 -5.99 7.53 -13.58
C GLY A 22 -4.71 8.11 -12.98
N GLY A 23 -3.97 8.90 -13.75
CA GLY A 23 -2.77 9.57 -13.27
C GLY A 23 -1.69 8.57 -12.82
N TYR A 24 -1.32 8.60 -11.53
CA TYR A 24 -0.29 7.71 -10.97
C TYR A 24 -0.63 6.21 -11.12
N LEU A 25 -1.92 5.86 -11.14
CA LEU A 25 -2.40 4.48 -11.26
C LEU A 25 -3.16 4.27 -12.60
N SER A 26 -2.66 4.87 -13.69
CA SER A 26 -3.35 4.92 -14.99
C SER A 26 -3.67 3.58 -15.66
N ALA A 27 -2.97 2.50 -15.31
CA ALA A 27 -3.25 1.16 -15.85
C ALA A 27 -4.33 0.41 -15.05
N PHE A 28 -4.66 0.86 -13.84
CA PHE A 28 -5.77 0.30 -13.08
C PHE A 28 -7.08 0.93 -13.53
N SER A 29 -8.15 0.14 -13.63
CA SER A 29 -9.46 0.71 -13.95
C SER A 29 -10.13 1.33 -12.72
N HIS A 30 -9.86 0.79 -11.53
CA HIS A 30 -10.48 1.26 -10.29
C HIS A 30 -9.51 1.24 -9.11
N THR A 31 -9.79 2.08 -8.12
CA THR A 31 -9.27 1.97 -6.77
C THR A 31 -10.38 1.57 -5.81
N LEU A 32 -9.97 0.90 -4.72
CA LEU A 32 -10.87 0.44 -3.66
C LEU A 32 -10.22 0.75 -2.30
N ASN A 33 -10.94 1.46 -1.44
CA ASN A 33 -10.49 1.72 -0.06
C ASN A 33 -11.59 1.28 0.91
N PRO A 34 -11.36 0.27 1.78
CA PRO A 34 -12.35 -0.19 2.77
C PRO A 34 -12.68 0.86 3.83
N TYR A 35 -11.76 1.79 4.04
CA TYR A 35 -11.86 2.86 5.02
C TYR A 35 -11.72 4.24 4.35
N ALA A 36 -12.11 5.28 5.07
CA ALA A 36 -11.67 6.65 4.82
C ALA A 36 -10.95 7.15 6.09
N GLY A 37 -9.83 7.84 5.93
CA GLY A 37 -8.90 8.09 7.05
C GLY A 37 -8.01 6.87 7.35
N CYS A 38 -6.88 7.11 8.01
CA CYS A 38 -5.88 6.07 8.26
C CYS A 38 -5.22 6.25 9.63
N ALA A 39 -5.34 5.26 10.52
CA ALA A 39 -4.75 5.28 11.85
C ALA A 39 -3.21 5.28 11.83
N PHE A 40 -2.58 4.70 10.79
CA PHE A 40 -1.13 4.81 10.58
C PHE A 40 -0.68 6.24 10.24
N GLY A 41 -1.61 7.12 9.87
CA GLY A 41 -1.34 8.52 9.67
C GLY A 41 -0.84 9.22 10.93
N ASP A 42 -1.19 8.73 12.13
CA ASP A 42 -0.68 9.28 13.38
C ASP A 42 0.57 8.53 13.87
N ARG A 43 1.63 9.29 14.17
CA ARG A 43 2.96 8.79 14.64
C ARG A 43 3.52 7.59 13.86
N GLY A 44 2.99 7.34 12.66
CA GLY A 44 3.39 6.29 11.73
C GLY A 44 3.81 6.92 10.42
N CYS A 45 3.27 6.46 9.29
CA CYS A 45 3.64 6.97 7.97
C CYS A 45 3.18 8.40 7.67
N GLY A 46 2.42 9.06 8.56
CA GLY A 46 1.97 10.44 8.37
C GLY A 46 3.08 11.48 8.19
N VAL A 47 4.32 11.10 8.56
CA VAL A 47 5.55 11.85 8.29
C VAL A 47 5.79 12.06 6.80
N TYR A 48 5.37 11.15 5.91
CA TYR A 48 5.50 11.26 4.44
C TYR A 48 4.21 10.97 3.65
N CYS A 49 3.11 10.60 4.31
CA CYS A 49 1.88 10.18 3.64
C CYS A 49 1.26 11.30 2.78
N TYR A 50 1.22 11.10 1.46
CA TYR A 50 0.67 12.05 0.51
C TYR A 50 -0.83 12.31 0.70
N VAL A 51 -1.57 11.35 1.26
CA VAL A 51 -3.03 11.42 1.39
C VAL A 51 -3.43 12.52 2.36
N ALA A 52 -2.58 12.85 3.33
CA ALA A 52 -2.76 14.01 4.21
C ALA A 52 -2.89 15.33 3.42
N GLU A 53 -2.25 15.43 2.25
CA GLU A 53 -2.30 16.60 1.35
C GLU A 53 -3.27 16.43 0.18
N SER A 54 -4.00 15.33 0.12
CA SER A 54 -5.09 15.14 -0.83
C SER A 54 -6.39 15.78 -0.30
N PRO A 55 -7.43 15.96 -1.14
CA PRO A 55 -8.70 16.54 -0.68
C PRO A 55 -9.29 15.84 0.55
N ILE A 56 -9.18 14.51 0.63
CA ILE A 56 -9.70 13.75 1.79
C ILE A 56 -8.93 14.04 3.08
N GLY A 57 -7.64 14.37 3.00
CA GLY A 57 -6.83 14.75 4.15
C GLY A 57 -7.00 16.22 4.54
N ARG A 58 -6.95 17.12 3.56
CA ARG A 58 -6.97 18.59 3.77
C ARG A 58 -8.33 19.12 4.22
N PHE A 59 -9.42 18.56 3.72
CA PHE A 59 -10.78 19.02 4.06
C PHE A 59 -11.41 18.21 5.20
N ALA A 60 -10.64 17.35 5.87
CA ALA A 60 -11.12 16.65 7.05
C ALA A 60 -11.20 17.60 8.25
N GLU A 61 -12.24 17.43 9.08
CA GLU A 61 -12.42 18.18 10.34
C GLU A 61 -11.34 17.87 11.39
N ARG A 62 -10.53 16.83 11.17
CA ARG A 62 -9.53 16.34 12.11
C ARG A 62 -8.20 16.10 11.43
N PRO A 63 -7.07 16.25 12.15
CA PRO A 63 -5.75 15.95 11.61
C PRO A 63 -5.67 14.54 11.03
N TRP A 64 -4.92 14.38 9.93
CA TRP A 64 -4.63 13.07 9.36
C TRP A 64 -4.05 12.13 10.43
N GLY A 65 -4.55 10.91 10.52
CA GLY A 65 -4.21 9.98 11.62
C GLY A 65 -5.16 9.98 12.81
N ARG A 66 -6.05 10.99 12.93
CA ARG A 66 -6.94 11.16 14.08
C ARG A 66 -8.41 10.88 13.80
N TRP A 67 -8.73 10.36 12.63
CA TRP A 67 -10.09 9.99 12.24
C TRP A 67 -10.11 8.77 11.31
N LEU A 68 -11.21 8.03 11.37
CA LEU A 68 -11.49 6.87 10.55
C LEU A 68 -13.00 6.79 10.30
N ARG A 69 -13.40 6.60 9.05
CA ARG A 69 -14.76 6.24 8.64
C ARG A 69 -14.75 4.81 8.10
N VAL A 70 -15.54 3.96 8.74
CA VAL A 70 -15.69 2.54 8.42
C VAL A 70 -16.86 2.38 7.45
N LYS A 71 -16.60 1.78 6.28
CA LYS A 71 -17.62 1.53 5.26
C LYS A 71 -18.41 0.26 5.59
N THR A 72 -19.38 0.35 6.49
CA THR A 72 -20.06 -0.81 7.09
C THR A 72 -20.82 -1.70 6.09
N ASN A 73 -21.28 -1.15 4.97
CA ASN A 73 -21.95 -1.90 3.90
C ASN A 73 -21.01 -2.22 2.72
N ALA A 74 -19.69 -2.21 2.91
CA ALA A 74 -18.74 -2.33 1.79
C ALA A 74 -18.96 -3.58 0.93
N ALA A 75 -19.16 -4.75 1.53
CA ALA A 75 -19.40 -5.99 0.80
C ALA A 75 -20.68 -5.93 -0.06
N GLU A 76 -21.77 -5.41 0.51
CA GLU A 76 -23.05 -5.26 -0.18
C GLU A 76 -22.95 -4.23 -1.32
N ALA A 77 -22.27 -3.11 -1.09
CA ALA A 77 -22.01 -2.11 -2.13
C ALA A 77 -21.15 -2.69 -3.27
N LEU A 78 -20.08 -3.41 -2.95
CA LEU A 78 -19.21 -4.04 -3.94
C LEU A 78 -19.95 -5.08 -4.77
N ARG A 79 -20.70 -5.98 -4.13
CA ARG A 79 -21.49 -7.01 -4.82
C ARG A 79 -22.41 -6.38 -5.87
N ARG A 80 -23.20 -5.38 -5.48
CA ARG A 80 -24.06 -4.63 -6.42
C ARG A 80 -23.30 -3.97 -7.57
N GLU A 81 -22.11 -3.42 -7.30
CA GLU A 81 -21.29 -2.78 -8.33
C GLU A 81 -20.65 -3.79 -9.30
N LEU A 82 -20.36 -5.02 -8.86
CA LEU A 82 -19.80 -6.09 -9.68
C LEU A 82 -20.89 -6.84 -10.47
N GLU A 83 -22.04 -7.13 -9.87
CA GLU A 83 -23.18 -7.79 -10.55
C GLU A 83 -23.64 -7.04 -11.81
N ARG A 84 -23.51 -5.71 -11.82
CA ARG A 84 -23.92 -4.86 -12.95
C ARG A 84 -22.88 -4.77 -14.07
N ARG A 85 -21.73 -5.44 -13.94
CA ARG A 85 -20.63 -5.34 -14.89
C ARG A 85 -20.59 -6.56 -15.82
N PRO A 86 -20.63 -6.37 -17.14
CA PRO A 86 -20.64 -7.49 -18.08
C PRO A 86 -19.28 -8.16 -18.25
N ARG A 87 -18.17 -7.44 -18.03
CA ARG A 87 -16.78 -7.92 -18.22
C ARG A 87 -15.97 -7.68 -16.96
N LEU A 88 -15.96 -8.66 -16.06
CA LEU A 88 -15.21 -8.58 -14.80
C LEU A 88 -13.70 -8.77 -15.01
N GLU A 89 -13.31 -9.47 -16.05
CA GLU A 89 -11.94 -9.66 -16.51
C GLU A 89 -11.24 -8.35 -16.90
N ASP A 90 -11.99 -7.31 -17.26
CA ASP A 90 -11.47 -5.96 -17.52
C ASP A 90 -11.26 -5.14 -16.22
N VAL A 91 -11.76 -5.63 -15.09
CA VAL A 91 -11.71 -4.90 -13.82
C VAL A 91 -10.36 -5.14 -13.13
N ARG A 92 -9.58 -4.08 -13.01
CA ARG A 92 -8.23 -4.09 -12.45
C ARG A 92 -8.18 -3.10 -11.30
N ILE A 93 -8.05 -3.63 -10.08
CA ILE A 93 -8.30 -2.89 -8.84
C ILE A 93 -6.99 -2.71 -8.08
N PHE A 94 -6.67 -1.46 -7.76
CA PHE A 94 -5.69 -1.14 -6.72
C PHE A 94 -6.42 -0.91 -5.40
N MET A 95 -6.31 -1.85 -4.47
CA MET A 95 -6.85 -1.69 -3.11
C MET A 95 -5.81 -1.03 -2.22
N SER A 96 -6.21 0.00 -1.47
CA SER A 96 -5.35 0.84 -0.61
C SER A 96 -4.66 2.04 -1.28
N SER A 97 -5.32 2.68 -2.25
CA SER A 97 -4.80 3.91 -2.87
C SER A 97 -4.87 5.17 -2.00
N ALA A 98 -5.47 5.10 -0.81
CA ALA A 98 -5.56 6.24 0.11
C ALA A 98 -5.44 5.83 1.58
N THR A 99 -5.90 4.63 1.93
CA THR A 99 -5.95 4.17 3.32
C THR A 99 -5.60 2.70 3.39
N ASP A 100 -4.87 2.30 4.42
CA ASP A 100 -4.50 0.90 4.61
C ASP A 100 -5.76 0.05 4.92
N PRO A 101 -5.93 -1.14 4.33
CA PRO A 101 -7.10 -2.00 4.54
C PRO A 101 -7.00 -2.82 5.83
N TYR A 102 -5.81 -2.94 6.41
CA TYR A 102 -5.50 -3.75 7.59
C TYR A 102 -5.00 -2.90 8.77
N GLN A 103 -5.57 -1.71 8.94
CA GLN A 103 -5.33 -0.84 10.10
C GLN A 103 -5.84 -1.50 11.40
N PRO A 104 -5.48 -1.00 12.59
CA PRO A 104 -5.92 -1.59 13.86
C PRO A 104 -7.43 -1.85 13.98
N ALA A 105 -8.27 -0.97 13.42
CA ALA A 105 -9.73 -1.13 13.41
C ALA A 105 -10.21 -2.40 12.66
N GLU A 106 -9.46 -2.86 11.66
CA GLU A 106 -9.80 -4.05 10.86
C GLU A 106 -9.81 -5.33 11.70
N SER A 107 -9.09 -5.37 12.84
CA SER A 107 -9.13 -6.49 13.78
C SER A 107 -10.54 -6.76 14.32
N ARG A 108 -11.34 -5.70 14.47
CA ARG A 108 -12.74 -5.74 14.91
C ARG A 108 -13.71 -5.77 13.75
N TYR A 109 -13.56 -4.84 12.79
CA TYR A 109 -14.59 -4.59 11.78
C TYR A 109 -14.62 -5.59 10.63
N ARG A 110 -13.48 -6.21 10.30
CA ARG A 110 -13.38 -7.23 9.24
C ARG A 110 -13.94 -6.78 7.87
N ILE A 111 -13.86 -5.48 7.55
CA ILE A 111 -14.39 -4.93 6.29
C ILE A 111 -13.61 -5.49 5.12
N THR A 112 -12.28 -5.51 5.21
CA THR A 112 -11.42 -6.06 4.17
C THR A 112 -11.72 -7.54 3.95
N ARG A 113 -11.90 -8.31 5.03
CA ARG A 113 -12.31 -9.71 4.93
C ARG A 113 -13.62 -9.87 4.14
N SER A 114 -14.66 -9.11 4.49
CA SER A 114 -15.95 -9.18 3.79
C SER A 114 -15.86 -8.80 2.30
N ILE A 115 -14.92 -7.92 1.95
CA ILE A 115 -14.64 -7.55 0.55
C ILE A 115 -13.96 -8.71 -0.18
N LEU A 116 -12.99 -9.38 0.44
CA LEU A 116 -12.32 -10.55 -0.13
C LEU A 116 -13.29 -11.71 -0.35
N GLU A 117 -14.26 -11.90 0.56
CA GLU A 117 -15.34 -12.88 0.39
C GLU A 117 -16.18 -12.59 -0.87
N VAL A 118 -16.52 -11.32 -1.13
CA VAL A 118 -17.21 -10.93 -2.38
C VAL A 118 -16.37 -11.25 -3.61
N PHE A 119 -15.05 -11.01 -3.58
CA PHE A 119 -14.19 -11.34 -4.73
C PHE A 119 -14.13 -12.84 -5.05
N ARG A 120 -14.46 -13.73 -4.11
CA ARG A 120 -14.60 -15.17 -4.40
C ARG A 120 -15.80 -15.48 -5.27
N GLU A 121 -16.86 -14.68 -5.17
CA GLU A 121 -18.08 -14.80 -5.99
C GLU A 121 -17.92 -14.09 -7.35
N PHE A 122 -17.12 -13.02 -7.40
CA PHE A 122 -16.96 -12.15 -8.56
C PHE A 122 -15.48 -12.03 -8.96
N PRO A 123 -14.94 -13.02 -9.69
CA PRO A 123 -13.54 -13.00 -10.11
C PRO A 123 -13.28 -11.85 -11.08
N VAL A 124 -12.38 -10.94 -10.69
CA VAL A 124 -11.96 -9.79 -11.51
C VAL A 124 -10.64 -10.06 -12.23
N GLY A 125 -10.27 -9.20 -13.18
CA GLY A 125 -9.01 -9.35 -13.93
C GLY A 125 -7.74 -9.17 -13.11
N LEU A 126 -7.75 -8.29 -12.10
CA LEU A 126 -6.62 -8.09 -11.19
C LEU A 126 -7.08 -7.44 -9.89
N LEU A 127 -6.57 -7.92 -8.76
CA LEU A 127 -6.64 -7.24 -7.47
C LEU A 127 -5.23 -7.07 -6.89
N LEU A 128 -4.69 -5.86 -6.88
CA LEU A 128 -3.47 -5.55 -6.14
C LEU A 128 -3.85 -4.99 -4.76
N LEU A 129 -3.73 -5.80 -3.71
CA LEU A 129 -3.99 -5.40 -2.33
C LEU A 129 -2.70 -4.87 -1.71
N GLN A 130 -2.62 -3.56 -1.51
CA GLN A 130 -1.49 -2.94 -0.82
C GLN A 130 -1.74 -2.77 0.68
N THR A 131 -0.78 -3.13 1.52
CA THR A 131 -0.81 -2.88 2.96
C THR A 131 0.60 -2.81 3.53
N ARG A 132 0.75 -2.23 4.72
CA ARG A 132 1.96 -2.38 5.56
C ARG A 132 1.74 -3.24 6.79
N SER A 133 0.54 -3.81 6.95
CA SER A 133 0.11 -4.44 8.19
C SER A 133 0.20 -5.97 8.10
N PRO A 134 0.94 -6.62 9.02
CA PRO A 134 0.92 -8.08 9.16
C PRO A 134 -0.45 -8.65 9.53
N LEU A 135 -1.45 -7.84 9.86
CA LEU A 135 -2.82 -8.31 10.10
C LEU A 135 -3.43 -9.01 8.87
N VAL A 136 -2.90 -8.77 7.67
CA VAL A 136 -3.25 -9.53 6.45
C VAL A 136 -3.06 -11.04 6.62
N GLU A 137 -2.18 -11.48 7.52
CA GLU A 137 -1.96 -12.90 7.84
C GLU A 137 -3.25 -13.62 8.25
N ARG A 138 -4.25 -12.89 8.78
CA ARG A 138 -5.56 -13.44 9.16
C ARG A 138 -6.37 -13.94 7.97
N ASP A 139 -6.20 -13.32 6.80
CA ASP A 139 -7.06 -13.52 5.63
C ASP A 139 -6.28 -14.13 4.45
N LEU A 140 -5.12 -14.76 4.70
CA LEU A 140 -4.35 -15.47 3.66
C LEU A 140 -5.12 -16.66 3.09
N ASP A 141 -6.00 -17.29 3.89
CA ASP A 141 -6.91 -18.35 3.43
C ASP A 141 -7.82 -17.85 2.30
N LEU A 142 -8.34 -16.63 2.43
CA LEU A 142 -9.18 -16.01 1.41
C LEU A 142 -8.36 -15.59 0.19
N LEU A 143 -7.22 -14.92 0.42
CA LEU A 143 -6.36 -14.45 -0.67
C LEU A 143 -5.80 -15.59 -1.52
N ALA A 144 -5.44 -16.73 -0.92
CA ALA A 144 -4.99 -17.92 -1.64
C ALA A 144 -6.05 -18.48 -2.59
N GLY A 145 -7.34 -18.25 -2.30
CA GLY A 145 -8.45 -18.62 -3.17
C GLY A 145 -8.72 -17.65 -4.32
N LEU A 146 -7.95 -16.56 -4.46
CA LEU A 146 -8.13 -15.53 -5.47
C LEU A 146 -6.92 -15.52 -6.43
N PRO A 147 -6.94 -16.28 -7.54
CA PRO A 147 -5.77 -16.42 -8.42
C PRO A 147 -5.38 -15.12 -9.15
N PHE A 148 -6.27 -14.13 -9.18
CA PHE A 148 -6.04 -12.80 -9.73
C PHE A 148 -5.55 -11.78 -8.68
N ALA A 149 -5.37 -12.19 -7.42
CA ALA A 149 -4.96 -11.32 -6.34
C ALA A 149 -3.44 -11.34 -6.12
N TRP A 150 -2.88 -10.16 -5.90
CA TRP A 150 -1.51 -9.93 -5.48
C TRP A 150 -1.50 -9.24 -4.12
N LEU A 151 -0.65 -9.71 -3.20
CA LEU A 151 -0.35 -8.99 -1.98
C LEU A 151 0.84 -8.05 -2.22
N SER A 152 0.63 -6.74 -2.14
CA SER A 152 1.70 -5.73 -2.14
C SER A 152 2.00 -5.29 -0.71
N MET A 153 3.13 -5.72 -0.14
CA MET A 153 3.55 -5.30 1.20
C MET A 153 4.48 -4.09 1.12
N THR A 154 4.13 -3.00 1.80
CA THR A 154 4.99 -1.82 1.90
C THR A 154 6.13 -2.07 2.89
N VAL A 155 7.37 -1.99 2.40
CA VAL A 155 8.61 -2.12 3.20
C VAL A 155 9.58 -1.04 2.73
N GLU A 156 9.76 0.02 3.50
CA GLU A 156 10.50 1.22 3.08
C GLU A 156 12.02 1.12 3.34
N THR A 157 12.43 0.26 4.27
CA THR A 157 13.81 0.07 4.74
C THR A 157 13.96 -1.33 5.31
N ASP A 158 15.19 -1.85 5.32
CA ASP A 158 15.58 -3.05 6.06
C ASP A 158 15.98 -2.78 7.52
N ASP A 159 16.09 -1.50 7.90
CA ASP A 159 16.55 -1.07 9.22
C ASP A 159 15.36 -0.68 10.12
N ASP A 160 15.15 -1.44 11.20
CA ASP A 160 14.07 -1.15 12.14
C ASP A 160 14.32 0.12 12.96
N GLU A 161 15.58 0.56 13.14
CA GLU A 161 15.93 1.83 13.80
C GLU A 161 15.44 3.03 12.99
N VAL A 162 15.66 3.01 11.67
CA VAL A 162 15.11 4.00 10.73
C VAL A 162 13.58 4.02 10.80
N ARG A 163 12.94 2.83 10.83
CA ARG A 163 11.50 2.72 11.05
C ARG A 163 11.07 3.29 12.41
N ARG A 164 11.81 3.07 13.50
CA ARG A 164 11.48 3.63 14.82
C ARG A 164 11.56 5.16 14.83
N ALA A 165 12.55 5.71 14.14
CA ALA A 165 12.77 7.15 14.08
C ALA A 165 11.68 7.86 13.25
N LEU A 166 11.25 7.27 12.14
CA LEU A 166 10.33 7.91 11.19
C LEU A 166 8.88 7.47 11.36
N THR A 167 8.62 6.18 11.59
CA THR A 167 7.28 5.59 11.62
C THR A 167 7.04 4.69 12.84
N PRO A 168 7.23 5.19 14.08
CA PRO A 168 7.28 4.37 15.29
C PRO A 168 6.03 3.53 15.58
N THR A 169 4.85 3.90 15.08
CA THR A 169 3.61 3.11 15.25
C THR A 169 3.33 2.12 14.12
N CYS A 170 4.13 2.14 13.04
CA CYS A 170 4.01 1.14 11.98
C CYS A 170 4.63 -0.20 12.43
N PRO A 171 4.11 -1.34 11.94
CA PRO A 171 4.66 -2.66 12.26
C PRO A 171 6.14 -2.77 11.92
N SER A 172 6.87 -3.61 12.67
CA SER A 172 8.31 -3.79 12.47
C SER A 172 8.63 -4.32 11.07
N THR A 173 9.81 -3.99 10.57
CA THR A 173 10.29 -4.48 9.27
C THR A 173 10.34 -6.00 9.23
N GLU A 174 10.78 -6.64 10.32
CA GLU A 174 10.80 -8.11 10.46
C GLU A 174 9.41 -8.73 10.29
N ARG A 175 8.38 -8.20 10.96
CA ARG A 175 7.01 -8.73 10.88
C ARG A 175 6.41 -8.56 9.49
N ARG A 176 6.78 -7.53 8.75
CA ARG A 176 6.35 -7.31 7.37
C ARG A 176 6.98 -8.34 6.41
N PHE A 177 8.28 -8.59 6.54
CA PHE A 177 8.94 -9.67 5.78
C PHE A 177 8.41 -11.07 6.14
N ALA A 178 8.11 -11.32 7.42
CA ALA A 178 7.49 -12.57 7.85
C ALA A 178 6.12 -12.77 7.19
N ALA A 179 5.27 -11.73 7.17
CA ALA A 179 3.97 -11.77 6.52
C ALA A 179 4.08 -12.06 5.01
N MET A 180 5.06 -11.46 4.32
CA MET A 180 5.33 -11.74 2.91
C MET A 180 5.71 -13.21 2.67
N ARG A 181 6.65 -13.75 3.45
CA ARG A 181 7.05 -15.18 3.33
C ARG A 181 5.87 -16.11 3.62
N ARG A 182 5.04 -15.81 4.62
CA ARG A 182 3.82 -16.57 4.91
C ARG A 182 2.81 -16.50 3.77
N ALA A 183 2.61 -15.34 3.15
CA ALA A 183 1.72 -15.23 2.00
C ALA A 183 2.22 -16.08 0.82
N ARG A 184 3.52 -16.03 0.51
CA ARG A 184 4.13 -16.89 -0.52
C ARG A 184 3.97 -18.38 -0.22
N SER A 185 4.11 -18.79 1.04
CA SER A 185 3.91 -20.19 1.42
C SER A 185 2.46 -20.66 1.27
N HIS A 186 1.50 -19.74 1.14
CA HIS A 186 0.10 -20.04 0.80
C HIS A 186 -0.19 -19.95 -0.71
N GLY A 187 0.84 -19.80 -1.56
CA GLY A 187 0.69 -19.69 -3.00
C GLY A 187 0.20 -18.31 -3.49
N ILE A 188 0.19 -17.29 -2.63
CA ILE A 188 -0.20 -15.94 -3.00
C ILE A 188 0.99 -15.23 -3.66
N ALA A 189 0.76 -14.61 -4.80
CA ALA A 189 1.77 -13.78 -5.47
C ALA A 189 2.06 -12.52 -4.65
N VAL A 190 3.33 -12.27 -4.35
CA VAL A 190 3.75 -11.16 -3.47
C VAL A 190 4.57 -10.12 -4.23
N GLN A 191 4.17 -8.86 -4.10
CA GLN A 191 4.97 -7.69 -4.44
C GLN A 191 5.51 -7.03 -3.17
N ALA A 192 6.78 -6.65 -3.16
CA ALA A 192 7.30 -5.65 -2.22
C ALA A 192 7.14 -4.25 -2.81
N ALA A 193 6.58 -3.32 -2.05
CA ALA A 193 6.51 -1.91 -2.42
C ALA A 193 7.46 -1.11 -1.53
N ILE A 194 8.60 -0.70 -2.09
CA ILE A 194 9.56 0.17 -1.42
C ILE A 194 9.18 1.61 -1.79
N SER A 195 8.19 2.16 -1.08
CA SER A 195 7.60 3.47 -1.37
C SER A 195 7.26 4.22 -0.07
N PRO A 196 8.00 5.29 0.27
CA PRO A 196 9.27 5.70 -0.33
C PRO A 196 10.45 4.82 0.11
N VAL A 197 11.56 4.85 -0.62
CA VAL A 197 12.86 4.35 -0.11
C VAL A 197 13.31 5.23 1.06
N LEU A 198 13.61 4.60 2.20
CA LEU A 198 14.21 5.22 3.38
C LEU A 198 15.68 4.76 3.53
N PRO A 199 16.49 5.37 4.43
CA PRO A 199 17.85 4.90 4.69
C PRO A 199 17.90 3.39 4.97
N HIS A 200 18.87 2.69 4.39
CA HIS A 200 18.92 1.23 4.35
C HIS A 200 20.35 0.74 4.06
N ASP A 201 20.59 -0.55 4.31
CA ASP A 201 21.76 -1.26 3.77
C ASP A 201 21.39 -1.88 2.41
N ARG A 202 22.07 -1.45 1.34
CA ARG A 202 21.72 -1.83 -0.04
C ARG A 202 21.70 -3.34 -0.26
N GLU A 203 22.76 -4.03 0.15
CA GLU A 203 22.94 -5.46 -0.15
C GLU A 203 22.03 -6.32 0.71
N ARG A 204 21.94 -6.01 2.01
CA ARG A 204 21.05 -6.70 2.95
C ARG A 204 19.60 -6.50 2.57
N PHE A 205 19.19 -5.28 2.22
CA PHE A 205 17.82 -5.00 1.83
C PHE A 205 17.44 -5.74 0.55
N ALA A 206 18.30 -5.70 -0.48
CA ALA A 206 18.05 -6.41 -1.73
C ALA A 206 17.97 -7.94 -1.52
N ALA A 207 18.83 -8.51 -0.66
CA ALA A 207 18.77 -9.93 -0.30
C ALA A 207 17.47 -10.30 0.42
N LEU A 208 17.03 -9.48 1.39
CA LEU A 208 15.78 -9.71 2.12
C LEU A 208 14.56 -9.69 1.18
N ILE A 209 14.51 -8.74 0.25
CA ILE A 209 13.44 -8.63 -0.74
C ILE A 209 13.44 -9.82 -1.70
N GLY A 210 14.61 -10.19 -2.23
CA GLY A 210 14.74 -11.33 -3.14
C GLY A 210 14.30 -12.67 -2.52
N GLY A 211 14.45 -12.83 -1.20
CA GLY A 211 13.97 -14.01 -0.47
C GLY A 211 12.49 -13.98 -0.06
N ALA A 212 11.81 -12.83 -0.18
CA ALA A 212 10.46 -12.64 0.38
C ALA A 212 9.39 -12.21 -0.65
N ALA A 213 9.76 -11.77 -1.84
CA ALA A 213 8.82 -11.26 -2.84
C ALA A 213 8.99 -11.90 -4.22
N ASP A 214 7.87 -12.02 -4.94
CA ASP A 214 7.85 -12.45 -6.34
C ASP A 214 8.15 -11.27 -7.28
N ARG A 215 7.86 -10.04 -6.86
CA ARG A 215 8.15 -8.78 -7.57
C ARG A 215 8.50 -7.68 -6.58
N VAL A 216 9.21 -6.65 -7.01
CA VAL A 216 9.40 -5.43 -6.23
C VAL A 216 9.15 -4.19 -7.08
N VAL A 217 8.60 -3.14 -6.47
CA VAL A 217 8.55 -1.79 -7.03
C VAL A 217 9.32 -0.87 -6.11
N VAL A 218 10.33 -0.19 -6.67
CA VAL A 218 11.13 0.83 -5.99
C VAL A 218 10.59 2.20 -6.36
N ASP A 219 10.28 3.00 -5.37
CA ASP A 219 9.69 4.32 -5.56
C ASP A 219 10.24 5.30 -4.53
N THR A 220 10.31 6.57 -4.92
CA THR A 220 10.85 7.63 -4.08
C THR A 220 9.72 8.51 -3.59
N PHE A 221 10.05 9.62 -2.94
CA PHE A 221 9.04 10.58 -2.47
C PHE A 221 8.27 11.26 -3.61
N THR A 222 8.69 11.07 -4.87
CA THR A 222 7.95 11.45 -6.07
C THR A 222 6.72 10.57 -6.34
N GLY A 223 6.60 9.45 -5.63
CA GLY A 223 5.44 8.55 -5.55
C GLY A 223 4.12 9.17 -5.11
N ASP A 224 4.14 10.42 -4.67
CA ASP A 224 2.99 11.12 -4.10
C ASP A 224 1.95 11.60 -5.14
N GLY A 225 2.23 11.37 -6.43
CA GLY A 225 1.42 11.84 -7.55
C GLY A 225 1.48 13.35 -7.76
N ALA A 226 2.46 14.03 -7.16
CA ALA A 226 2.67 15.47 -7.24
C ALA A 226 4.17 15.84 -7.27
N SER A 227 5.02 14.94 -7.76
CA SER A 227 6.47 15.14 -7.87
C SER A 227 7.12 15.53 -6.54
N GLY A 228 6.69 14.92 -5.45
CA GLY A 228 7.21 15.15 -4.10
C GLY A 228 6.63 16.37 -3.39
N ARG A 229 5.76 17.18 -4.02
CA ARG A 229 5.19 18.39 -3.39
C ARG A 229 4.31 18.06 -2.18
N ARG A 230 3.55 16.97 -2.20
CA ARG A 230 2.72 16.55 -1.06
C ARG A 230 3.61 16.03 0.06
N THR A 231 4.62 15.24 -0.27
CA THR A 231 5.59 14.74 0.72
C THR A 231 6.38 15.88 1.37
N ALA A 232 6.76 16.90 0.60
CA ALA A 232 7.46 18.08 1.09
C ALA A 232 6.65 18.88 2.14
N ALA A 233 5.32 18.84 2.06
CA ALA A 233 4.42 19.50 3.01
C ALA A 233 4.21 18.68 4.30
N ARG A 234 4.84 17.51 4.41
CA ARG A 234 4.79 16.65 5.60
C ARG A 234 6.04 16.84 6.47
N PRO A 235 6.08 16.31 7.70
CA PRO A 235 7.25 16.45 8.58
C PRO A 235 8.54 15.78 8.10
N LEU A 236 8.52 14.96 7.05
CA LEU A 236 9.68 14.21 6.54
C LEU A 236 10.93 15.07 6.30
N PRO A 237 10.87 16.22 5.58
CA PRO A 237 12.08 16.99 5.29
C PRO A 237 12.81 17.42 6.56
N ALA A 238 12.06 17.93 7.54
CA ALA A 238 12.61 18.33 8.84
C ALA A 238 13.20 17.12 9.58
N ARG A 239 12.49 15.97 9.58
CA ARG A 239 12.98 14.74 10.22
C ARG A 239 14.26 14.20 9.60
N PHE A 240 14.42 14.29 8.28
CA PHE A 240 15.65 13.88 7.61
C PHE A 240 16.83 14.76 8.03
N THR A 241 16.62 16.08 8.11
CA THR A 241 17.61 17.01 8.63
C THR A 241 17.98 16.70 10.08
N ASP A 242 16.97 16.55 10.96
CA ASP A 242 17.17 16.30 12.39
C ASP A 242 17.93 14.99 12.68
N LEU A 243 17.69 13.96 11.86
CA LEU A 243 18.29 12.64 11.99
C LEU A 243 19.61 12.49 11.23
N GLY A 244 20.05 13.52 10.48
CA GLY A 244 21.27 13.47 9.69
C GLY A 244 21.21 12.51 8.50
N TYR A 245 20.01 12.25 7.96
CA TYR A 245 19.81 11.35 6.81
C TYR A 245 20.08 12.02 5.45
N GLY A 246 20.50 13.28 5.43
CA GLY A 246 20.82 14.03 4.22
C GLY A 246 19.58 14.59 3.52
N ASP A 247 19.72 14.90 2.22
CA ASP A 247 18.62 15.41 1.41
C ASP A 247 17.62 14.30 1.11
N TRP A 248 16.41 14.42 1.64
CA TRP A 248 15.32 13.48 1.37
C TRP A 248 14.93 13.41 -0.12
N ARG A 249 15.31 14.39 -0.96
CA ARG A 249 15.08 14.31 -2.41
C ARG A 249 16.16 13.55 -3.17
N ASP A 250 17.25 13.17 -2.53
CA ASP A 250 18.32 12.42 -3.17
C ASP A 250 17.86 11.00 -3.54
N GLU A 251 17.78 10.71 -4.83
CA GLU A 251 17.40 9.39 -5.35
C GLU A 251 18.58 8.44 -5.55
N ARG A 252 19.84 8.87 -5.34
CA ARG A 252 21.02 8.04 -5.66
C ARG A 252 21.01 6.69 -4.94
N SER A 253 20.68 6.68 -3.65
CA SER A 253 20.57 5.45 -2.87
C SER A 253 19.43 4.54 -3.37
N ALA A 254 18.27 5.12 -3.70
CA ALA A 254 17.14 4.41 -4.28
C ALA A 254 17.48 3.79 -5.65
N ARG A 255 18.20 4.52 -6.51
CA ARG A 255 18.68 4.04 -7.82
C ARG A 255 19.68 2.90 -7.66
N ALA A 256 20.61 3.03 -6.73
CA ALA A 256 21.58 1.97 -6.44
C ALA A 256 20.88 0.70 -5.93
N LEU A 257 19.88 0.83 -5.07
CA LEU A 257 19.05 -0.31 -4.62
C LEU A 257 18.26 -0.94 -5.78
N TYR A 258 17.68 -0.12 -6.65
CA TYR A 258 16.95 -0.59 -7.82
C TYR A 258 17.84 -1.44 -8.75
N GLU A 259 19.06 -1.00 -9.04
CA GLU A 259 20.00 -1.79 -9.86
C GLU A 259 20.44 -3.09 -9.16
N GLU A 260 20.68 -3.04 -7.85
CA GLU A 260 21.02 -4.24 -7.06
C GLU A 260 19.87 -5.27 -7.10
N LEU A 261 18.62 -4.80 -6.95
CA LEU A 261 17.44 -5.65 -7.06
C LEU A 261 17.30 -6.24 -8.47
N ARG A 262 17.55 -5.45 -9.53
CA ARG A 262 17.50 -5.94 -10.92
C ARG A 262 18.53 -7.04 -11.16
N SER A 263 19.75 -6.87 -10.64
CA SER A 263 20.81 -7.86 -10.72
C SER A 263 20.42 -9.17 -10.03
N ARG A 264 19.80 -9.08 -8.83
CA ARG A 264 19.44 -10.26 -8.03
C ARG A 264 18.17 -10.98 -8.47
N MET A 265 17.12 -10.23 -8.83
CA MET A 265 15.79 -10.77 -9.11
C MET A 265 15.49 -10.90 -10.60
N GLY A 266 16.28 -10.26 -11.46
CA GLY A 266 16.02 -10.13 -12.89
C GLY A 266 15.15 -8.91 -13.20
N ALA A 267 15.45 -8.24 -14.32
CA ALA A 267 14.83 -6.97 -14.71
C ALA A 267 13.30 -7.02 -14.81
N GLY A 268 12.71 -8.14 -15.26
CA GLY A 268 11.26 -8.30 -15.40
C GLY A 268 10.49 -8.41 -14.07
N ARG A 269 11.18 -8.44 -12.93
CA ARG A 269 10.58 -8.55 -11.59
C ARG A 269 10.77 -7.29 -10.75
N VAL A 270 11.39 -6.25 -11.31
CA VAL A 270 11.77 -5.02 -10.60
C VAL A 270 11.27 -3.80 -11.36
N GLY A 271 10.25 -3.14 -10.82
CA GLY A 271 9.67 -1.93 -11.39
C GLY A 271 10.17 -0.65 -10.72
N TRP A 272 10.16 0.47 -11.44
CA TRP A 272 10.47 1.79 -10.92
C TRP A 272 9.23 2.70 -10.92
N SER A 273 8.87 3.22 -9.74
CA SER A 273 7.86 4.25 -9.52
C SER A 273 6.55 4.01 -10.29
N VAL A 274 5.99 5.05 -10.92
CA VAL A 274 4.73 5.01 -11.69
C VAL A 274 4.69 3.81 -12.64
N GLU A 275 5.73 3.61 -13.45
CA GLU A 275 5.75 2.49 -14.40
C GLU A 275 5.70 1.15 -13.67
N GLY A 276 6.52 0.99 -12.62
CA GLY A 276 6.57 -0.23 -11.83
C GLY A 276 5.24 -0.59 -11.16
N PHE A 277 4.48 0.39 -10.66
CA PHE A 277 3.16 0.13 -10.08
C PHE A 277 2.10 -0.23 -11.14
N ASN A 278 2.22 0.31 -12.36
CA ASN A 278 1.23 0.10 -13.42
C ASN A 278 1.48 -1.14 -14.28
N GLU A 279 2.69 -1.67 -14.30
CA GLU A 279 3.06 -2.79 -15.17
C GLU A 279 2.21 -4.04 -14.94
N LEU A 280 1.95 -4.43 -13.67
CA LEU A 280 1.03 -5.54 -13.36
C LEU A 280 -0.37 -5.31 -13.92
N ALA A 281 -0.79 -4.05 -14.00
CA ALA A 281 -2.11 -3.66 -14.46
C ALA A 281 -2.18 -3.40 -15.97
N ARG A 282 -1.08 -3.51 -16.73
CA ARG A 282 -1.16 -3.45 -18.19
C ARG A 282 -1.79 -4.76 -18.71
N PRO A 283 -2.71 -4.71 -19.69
CA PRO A 283 -3.15 -5.91 -20.37
C PRO A 283 -1.93 -6.63 -20.96
N VAL A 284 -1.88 -7.95 -20.82
CA VAL A 284 -0.94 -8.75 -21.62
C VAL A 284 -1.44 -8.63 -23.05
N VAL A 285 -0.76 -7.83 -23.87
CA VAL A 285 -1.00 -7.83 -25.31
C VAL A 285 -0.61 -9.22 -25.77
N ALA A 286 -1.59 -10.08 -26.05
CA ALA A 286 -1.33 -11.32 -26.75
C ALA A 286 -0.61 -10.93 -28.05
N GLY A 287 0.64 -11.36 -28.20
CA GLY A 287 1.44 -11.04 -29.36
C GLY A 287 0.70 -11.42 -30.64
N VAL A 288 0.71 -10.49 -31.59
CA VAL A 288 0.45 -10.74 -33.01
C VAL A 288 1.59 -11.59 -33.56
#